data_AF-A0A0D6MBC1-F1
#
_entry.id   AF-A0A0D6MBC1-F1
#
_cell.length_a   1.000
_cell.length_b   1.000
_cell.length_c   1.000
_cell.angle_alpha   90.00
_cell.angle_beta   90.00
_cell.angle_gamma   90.00
#
_symmetry.space_group_name_H-M   'P 1'
#
loop_
_entity.id
_entity.type
_entity.pdbx_description
1 polymer ?
#
loop_
_entity_poly.entity_id
_entity_poly.type
_entity_poly.pdbx_seq_one_letter_code
_entity_poly.pdbx_strand_id
1 'polypeptide(L)'
;MISTSEPSFQLGSSLGLKCLSQLTTWAYCAADATDQTSCCSRRGVTSECLSFCKGDVPTCDTQSILNYQPCTQHMAAIVQCQKEGLGPKPKYDPNWSSVCEWEGK
;
A
#
# COMPACT_ATOMS: atom_id res chain seq x y z
N MET A 1 -36.60 -14.29 -0.68
CA MET A 1 -35.63 -13.36 -1.29
C MET A 1 -34.30 -13.63 -0.63
N ILE A 2 -33.47 -14.47 -1.26
CA ILE A 2 -32.15 -14.82 -0.74
C ILE A 2 -31.26 -13.60 -1.00
N SER A 3 -30.79 -12.96 0.06
CA SER A 3 -29.76 -11.92 -0.02
C SER A 3 -28.59 -12.49 -0.80
N THR A 4 -28.30 -11.92 -1.97
CA THR A 4 -27.02 -12.11 -2.63
C THR A 4 -25.97 -11.51 -1.72
N SER A 5 -25.32 -12.34 -0.90
CA SER A 5 -24.03 -11.98 -0.33
C SER A 5 -23.14 -11.61 -1.50
N GLU A 6 -22.70 -10.35 -1.54
CA GLU A 6 -21.63 -9.93 -2.41
C GLU A 6 -20.49 -10.93 -2.24
N PRO A 7 -19.97 -11.56 -3.32
CA PRO A 7 -18.73 -12.27 -3.21
C PRO A 7 -17.70 -11.19 -2.86
N SER A 8 -17.30 -11.17 -1.60
CA SER A 8 -16.07 -10.58 -1.08
C SER A 8 -15.12 -10.31 -2.24
N PHE A 9 -14.83 -9.05 -2.54
CA PHE A 9 -13.91 -8.64 -3.59
C PHE A 9 -12.57 -9.36 -3.33
N GLN A 10 -12.38 -10.50 -4.00
CA GLN A 10 -11.39 -11.48 -3.57
C GLN A 10 -10.02 -11.01 -4.04
N LEU A 11 -9.29 -10.40 -3.09
CA LEU A 11 -7.82 -10.37 -3.10
C LEU A 11 -7.22 -11.78 -3.35
N GLY A 12 -8.00 -12.86 -3.18
CA GLY A 12 -7.64 -14.25 -3.50
C GLY A 12 -7.81 -14.67 -4.98
N SER A 13 -8.23 -13.79 -5.89
CA SER A 13 -8.15 -14.08 -7.33
C SER A 13 -6.70 -14.04 -7.83
N SER A 14 -6.39 -14.74 -8.92
CA SER A 14 -5.05 -14.73 -9.52
C SER A 14 -4.58 -13.32 -9.90
N LEU A 15 -5.51 -12.43 -10.29
CA LEU A 15 -5.23 -11.02 -10.53
C LEU A 15 -5.03 -10.26 -9.21
N GLY A 16 -5.87 -10.50 -8.20
CA GLY A 16 -5.73 -9.88 -6.88
C GLY A 16 -4.38 -10.16 -6.24
N LEU A 17 -3.90 -11.40 -6.32
CA LEU A 17 -2.58 -11.82 -5.82
C LEU A 17 -1.42 -11.11 -6.55
N LYS A 18 -1.53 -10.92 -7.87
CA LYS A 18 -0.54 -10.14 -8.64
C LYS A 18 -0.56 -8.66 -8.28
N CYS A 19 -1.73 -8.07 -8.01
CA CYS A 19 -1.79 -6.68 -7.56
C CYS A 19 -1.20 -6.52 -6.16
N LEU A 20 -1.48 -7.48 -5.27
CA LEU A 20 -0.96 -7.50 -3.92
C LEU A 20 0.57 -7.51 -3.88
N SER A 21 1.23 -8.32 -4.71
CA SER A 21 2.69 -8.37 -4.76
C SER A 21 3.33 -7.03 -5.15
N GLN A 22 2.60 -6.18 -5.89
CA GLN A 22 3.09 -4.88 -6.32
C GLN A 22 2.88 -3.76 -5.29
N LEU A 23 2.16 -4.01 -4.19
CA LEU A 23 1.83 -2.97 -3.21
C LEU A 23 3.05 -2.38 -2.50
N THR A 24 4.10 -3.17 -2.28
CA THR A 24 5.36 -2.67 -1.71
C THR A 24 6.00 -1.63 -2.61
N THR A 25 6.14 -1.95 -3.89
CA THR A 25 6.67 -1.03 -4.91
C THR A 25 5.79 0.20 -5.08
N TRP A 26 4.46 0.00 -5.11
CA TRP A 26 3.51 1.10 -5.18
C TRP A 26 3.67 2.06 -4.00
N ALA A 27 3.73 1.54 -2.77
CA ALA A 27 3.83 2.35 -1.56
C ALA A 27 5.09 3.22 -1.58
N TYR A 28 6.24 2.65 -1.92
CA TYR A 28 7.50 3.38 -2.08
C TYR A 28 7.40 4.51 -3.11
N CYS A 29 6.95 4.18 -4.33
CA CYS A 29 6.85 5.16 -5.41
C CYS A 29 5.82 6.26 -5.09
N ALA A 30 4.69 5.91 -4.49
CA ALA A 30 3.64 6.86 -4.17
C ALA A 30 4.05 7.82 -3.04
N ALA A 31 4.88 7.37 -2.10
CA ALA A 31 5.45 8.24 -1.07
C ALA A 31 6.51 9.21 -1.61
N ASP A 32 7.10 8.94 -2.78
CA ASP A 32 8.13 9.77 -3.42
C ASP A 32 9.23 10.20 -2.43
N ALA A 33 9.79 9.20 -1.71
CA ALA A 33 10.78 9.38 -0.66
C ALA A 33 10.42 10.45 0.42
N THR A 34 9.13 10.68 0.64
CA THR A 34 8.60 11.69 1.55
C THR A 34 7.71 11.04 2.61
N ASP A 35 8.04 11.25 3.89
CA ASP A 35 7.26 10.73 5.00
C ASP A 35 5.95 11.52 5.20
N GLN A 36 4.81 10.90 4.86
CA GLN A 36 3.47 11.47 5.02
C GLN A 36 2.72 10.98 6.26
N THR A 37 3.40 10.36 7.23
CA THR A 37 2.77 9.82 8.44
C THR A 37 1.99 10.88 9.22
N SER A 38 2.53 12.09 9.35
CA SER A 38 1.84 13.20 10.04
C SER A 38 0.53 13.62 9.34
N CYS A 39 0.47 13.59 8.01
CA CYS A 39 -0.76 13.83 7.26
C CYS A 39 -1.77 12.71 7.51
N CYS A 40 -1.32 11.46 7.40
CA CYS A 40 -2.16 10.28 7.59
C CYS A 40 -2.73 10.18 9.01
N SER A 41 -1.93 10.41 10.05
CA SER A 41 -2.40 10.39 11.43
C SER A 41 -3.49 11.42 11.68
N ARG A 42 -3.36 12.64 11.12
CA ARG A 42 -4.40 13.69 11.22
C ARG A 42 -5.70 13.31 10.49
N ARG A 43 -5.63 12.44 9.48
CA ARG A 43 -6.78 11.94 8.72
C ARG A 43 -7.34 10.62 9.28
N GLY A 44 -6.87 10.15 10.44
CA GLY A 44 -7.40 8.97 11.11
C GLY A 44 -6.92 7.63 10.52
N VAL A 45 -5.80 7.61 9.80
CA VAL A 45 -5.14 6.35 9.40
C VAL A 45 -4.55 5.70 10.66
N THR A 46 -4.86 4.43 10.89
CA THR A 46 -4.36 3.68 12.05
C THR A 46 -2.85 3.49 12.00
N SER A 47 -2.23 3.32 13.17
CA SER A 47 -0.77 3.16 13.30
C SER A 47 -0.21 2.00 12.46
N GLU A 48 -0.97 0.91 12.37
CA GLU A 48 -0.65 -0.28 11.58
C GLU A 48 -0.53 0.02 10.08
N CYS A 49 -1.24 1.03 9.59
CA CYS A 49 -1.30 1.40 8.17
C CYS A 49 -0.38 2.57 7.79
N LEU A 50 0.32 3.17 8.76
CA LEU A 50 1.21 4.32 8.52
C LEU A 50 2.44 3.95 7.67
N SER A 51 2.80 2.67 7.58
CA SER A 51 3.83 2.16 6.65
C SER A 51 3.55 2.54 5.20
N PHE A 52 2.28 2.50 4.75
CA PHE A 52 1.92 2.96 3.41
C PHE A 52 2.12 4.46 3.21
N CYS A 53 1.86 5.26 4.25
CA CYS A 53 2.06 6.71 4.20
C CYS A 53 3.54 7.10 4.13
N LYS A 54 4.40 6.29 4.76
CA LYS A 54 5.85 6.44 4.69
C LYS A 54 6.43 5.87 3.38
N GLY A 55 5.73 4.93 2.74
CA GLY A 55 6.22 4.18 1.58
C GLY A 55 7.15 3.02 1.94
N ASP A 56 7.02 2.49 3.16
CA ASP A 56 7.91 1.51 3.76
C ASP A 56 7.09 0.30 4.23
N VAL A 57 6.71 -0.56 3.28
CA VAL A 57 5.84 -1.73 3.51
C VAL A 57 6.65 -3.02 3.31
N PRO A 58 7.41 -3.49 4.33
CA PRO A 58 8.29 -4.64 4.18
C PRO A 58 7.48 -5.94 4.23
N THR A 59 7.04 -6.40 3.07
CA THR A 59 6.28 -7.63 2.90
C THR A 59 6.94 -8.53 1.88
N CYS A 60 6.95 -9.82 2.16
CA CYS A 60 7.76 -10.82 1.44
C CYS A 60 6.95 -12.00 0.92
N ASP A 61 5.69 -12.11 1.34
CA ASP A 61 4.80 -13.19 0.99
C ASP A 61 3.33 -12.73 1.07
N THR A 62 2.45 -13.49 0.43
CA THR A 62 1.02 -13.18 0.35
C THR A 62 0.36 -13.05 1.71
N GLN A 63 0.79 -13.79 2.73
CA GLN A 63 0.21 -13.71 4.07
C GLN A 63 0.59 -12.38 4.73
N SER A 64 1.85 -11.98 4.61
CA SER A 64 2.36 -10.73 5.16
C SER A 64 1.67 -9.49 4.59
N ILE A 65 1.35 -9.47 3.28
CA ILE A 65 0.60 -8.35 2.68
C ILE A 65 -0.89 -8.40 3.01
N LEU A 66 -1.48 -9.59 3.16
CA LEU A 66 -2.90 -9.73 3.55
C LEU A 66 -3.16 -9.22 4.97
N ASN A 67 -2.15 -9.18 5.84
CA ASN A 67 -2.26 -8.51 7.15
C ASN A 67 -2.60 -7.02 7.02
N TYR A 68 -2.32 -6.40 5.87
CA TYR A 68 -2.70 -5.02 5.57
C TYR A 68 -4.08 -4.88 4.92
N GLN A 69 -4.86 -5.96 4.77
CA GLN A 69 -6.24 -5.88 4.29
C GLN A 69 -7.08 -4.82 5.03
N PRO A 70 -6.99 -4.66 6.37
CA PRO A 70 -7.70 -3.59 7.07
C PRO A 70 -7.32 -2.18 6.60
N CYS A 71 -6.12 -1.98 6.02
CA CYS A 71 -5.66 -0.68 5.54
C CYS A 71 -6.34 -0.22 4.25
N THR A 72 -7.03 -1.12 3.54
CA THR A 72 -7.80 -0.78 2.33
C THR A 72 -8.86 0.31 2.60
N GLN A 73 -9.44 0.32 3.80
CA GLN A 73 -10.39 1.36 4.22
C GLN A 73 -9.77 2.76 4.31
N HIS A 74 -8.45 2.83 4.50
CA HIS A 74 -7.70 4.09 4.63
C HIS A 74 -7.09 4.56 3.30
N MET A 75 -7.23 3.78 2.21
CA MET A 75 -6.48 4.00 0.98
C MET A 75 -6.73 5.39 0.36
N ALA A 76 -7.98 5.89 0.45
CA ALA A 76 -8.29 7.24 -0.03
C ALA A 76 -7.52 8.34 0.74
N ALA A 77 -7.39 8.20 2.07
CA ALA A 77 -6.63 9.14 2.89
C ALA A 77 -5.11 9.02 2.67
N ILE A 78 -4.62 7.79 2.55
CA ILE A 78 -3.20 7.48 2.25
C ILE A 78 -2.79 8.13 0.92
N VAL A 79 -3.53 7.85 -0.16
CA VAL A 79 -3.27 8.38 -1.50
C VAL A 79 -3.34 9.91 -1.52
N GLN A 80 -4.31 10.49 -0.80
CA GLN A 80 -4.45 11.93 -0.73
C GLN A 80 -3.23 12.59 -0.05
N CYS A 81 -2.74 12.01 1.05
CA CYS A 81 -1.54 12.50 1.73
C CYS A 81 -0.27 12.31 0.89
N GLN A 82 -0.12 11.15 0.22
CA GLN A 82 0.96 10.92 -0.73
C GLN A 82 0.99 11.99 -1.82
N LYS A 83 -0.17 12.30 -2.42
CA LYS A 83 -0.31 13.38 -3.41
C LYS A 83 0.08 14.76 -2.88
N GLU A 84 -0.25 15.08 -1.64
CA GLU A 84 0.14 16.34 -0.99
C GLU A 84 1.66 16.46 -0.79
N GLY A 85 2.36 15.33 -0.67
CA GLY A 85 3.82 15.26 -0.54
C GLY A 85 4.59 15.38 -1.85
N LEU A 86 3.92 15.24 -3.00
CA LEU A 86 4.56 15.23 -4.31
C LEU A 86 5.13 16.61 -4.67
N GLY A 87 6.34 16.58 -5.22
CA GLY A 87 6.99 17.76 -5.79
C GLY A 87 6.91 17.81 -7.33
N PRO A 88 7.40 18.90 -7.94
CA PRO A 88 7.50 19.01 -9.40
C PRO A 88 8.57 18.08 -10.01
N LYS A 89 9.48 17.56 -9.18
CA LYS A 89 10.50 16.59 -9.57
C LYS A 89 10.39 15.37 -8.65
N PRO A 90 10.46 14.16 -9.20
CA PRO A 90 10.49 12.95 -8.40
C PRO A 90 11.73 12.93 -7.49
N LYS A 91 11.55 12.47 -6.26
CA LYS A 91 12.59 12.29 -5.24
C LYS A 91 12.96 10.82 -5.05
N TYR A 92 12.27 9.89 -5.72
CA TYR A 92 12.59 8.47 -5.65
C TYR A 92 14.08 8.20 -5.97
N ASP A 93 14.66 7.25 -5.24
CA ASP A 93 15.98 6.68 -5.56
C ASP A 93 15.84 5.67 -6.72
N PRO A 94 16.54 5.87 -7.85
CA PRO A 94 16.53 4.96 -8.98
C PRO A 94 17.16 3.60 -8.71
N ASN A 95 17.93 3.45 -7.63
CA ASN A 95 18.55 2.19 -7.21
C ASN A 95 17.77 1.49 -6.11
N TRP A 96 16.61 2.01 -5.70
CA TRP A 96 15.79 1.37 -4.69
C TRP A 96 15.23 0.05 -5.21
N SER A 97 15.25 -0.95 -4.33
CA SER A 97 14.56 -2.22 -4.52
C SER A 97 13.76 -2.53 -3.26
N SER A 98 12.67 -3.28 -3.42
CA SER A 98 11.98 -3.85 -2.27
C SER A 98 12.91 -4.78 -1.49
N VAL A 99 12.71 -4.88 -0.18
CA VAL A 99 13.49 -5.78 0.69
C VAL A 99 13.35 -7.25 0.25
N CYS A 100 12.20 -7.60 -0.31
CA CYS A 100 11.89 -8.92 -0.80
C CYS A 100 11.48 -8.86 -2.27
N GLU A 101 12.01 -9.76 -3.08
CA GLU A 101 11.50 -10.04 -4.42
C GLU A 101 10.30 -10.99 -4.27
N TRP A 102 9.11 -10.47 -4.54
CA TRP A 102 7.89 -11.26 -4.57
C TRP A 102 7.90 -12.30 -5.69
N GLU A 103 8.60 -11.96 -6.78
CA GLU A 103 8.83 -12.82 -7.93
C GLU A 103 10.07 -13.67 -7.68
N GLY A 104 10.04 -14.48 -6.63
CA GLY A 104 10.97 -15.60 -6.51
C GLY A 104 10.75 -16.58 -7.65
N LYS A 105 11.82 -16.90 -8.38
CA LYS A 105 11.92 -18.23 -8.99
C LYS A 105 11.93 -19.30 -7.90
#